data_AF-A0A518KD87-F1
#
_entry.id   AF-A0A518KD87-F1
#
_cell.length_a   1.000
_cell.length_b   1.000
_cell.length_c   1.000
_cell.angle_alpha   90.00
_cell.angle_beta   90.00
_cell.angle_gamma   90.00
#
_symmetry.space_group_name_H-M   'P 1'
#
loop_
_entity.id
_entity.type
_entity.pdbx_description
1 polymer ?
#
loop_
_entity_poly.entity_id
_entity_poly.type
_entity_poly.pdbx_seq_one_letter_code
_entity_poly.pdbx_strand_id
1 'polypeptide(L)'
;MRLAILLALVLTAAQAGAATVVIPDSVDFYTDGQAQIGSHQLAVYQESTLNDHTSFFFDSEFDPLTSIPVLKNLGVNLDEGSDWYLVRKGDSFTPQAIASGTFLRLVGPGPTSITSATIDPSYWSNWPIPGVDPFPLQNWQTSFYLGFATSLGFEDFPERDIYGWVELQFYPYPFPSLPPNRLRLLGSATAFDSGGIVIGSLQAVPEPSSLLIAAMGLLACGCRRRTA
;
A
#
# COMPACT_ATOMS: atom_id res chain seq x y z
N MET A 1 -28.28 11.58 36.70
CA MET A 1 -28.54 12.12 35.34
C MET A 1 -27.27 12.53 34.59
N ARG A 2 -26.39 13.40 35.11
CA ARG A 2 -25.20 13.90 34.37
C ARG A 2 -24.22 12.80 33.90
N LEU A 3 -24.02 11.73 34.68
CA LEU A 3 -23.15 10.61 34.32
C LEU A 3 -23.70 9.79 33.14
N ALA A 4 -25.02 9.57 33.10
CA ALA A 4 -25.66 8.82 32.03
C ALA A 4 -25.60 9.56 30.69
N ILE A 5 -25.75 10.89 30.71
CA ILE A 5 -25.60 11.73 29.51
C ILE A 5 -24.15 11.70 29.00
N LEU A 6 -23.17 11.76 29.91
CA LEU A 6 -21.76 11.63 29.54
C LEU A 6 -21.43 10.27 28.92
N LEU A 7 -21.92 9.19 29.53
CA LEU A 7 -21.70 7.83 29.04
C LEU A 7 -22.36 7.63 27.66
N ALA A 8 -23.56 8.16 27.46
CA ALA A 8 -24.24 8.14 26.17
C ALA A 8 -23.47 8.91 25.10
N LEU A 9 -22.96 10.11 25.40
CA LEU A 9 -22.15 10.90 24.46
C LEU A 9 -20.85 10.18 24.05
N VAL A 10 -20.22 9.48 24.99
CA VAL A 10 -18.99 8.72 24.74
C VAL A 10 -19.26 7.50 23.90
N LEU A 11 -20.35 6.78 24.17
CA LEU A 11 -20.78 5.63 23.37
C LEU A 11 -21.22 6.04 21.96
N THR A 12 -21.83 7.22 21.78
CA THR A 12 -22.17 7.73 20.44
C THR A 12 -20.94 8.22 19.68
N ALA A 13 -19.95 8.83 20.36
CA ALA A 13 -18.68 9.20 19.74
C ALA A 13 -17.84 7.97 19.37
N ALA A 14 -17.98 6.88 20.13
CA ALA A 14 -17.36 5.58 19.87
C ALA A 14 -17.76 4.98 18.52
N GLN A 15 -19.03 5.14 18.16
CA GLN A 15 -19.61 4.56 16.96
C GLN A 15 -19.47 5.46 15.73
N ALA A 16 -18.98 6.70 15.91
CA ALA A 16 -18.79 7.65 14.83
C ALA A 16 -17.45 7.47 14.09
N GLY A 17 -16.57 6.59 14.56
CA GLY A 17 -15.48 6.09 13.73
C GLY A 17 -16.08 5.18 12.67
N ALA A 18 -16.28 5.70 11.46
CA ALA A 18 -16.68 4.88 10.33
C ALA A 18 -15.72 3.69 10.25
N ALA A 19 -16.27 2.47 10.16
CA ALA A 19 -15.42 1.30 9.96
C ALA A 19 -14.67 1.51 8.64
N THR A 20 -13.34 1.60 8.69
CA THR A 20 -12.52 1.71 7.49
C THR A 20 -12.95 0.64 6.50
N VAL A 21 -13.29 1.05 5.29
CA VAL A 21 -13.68 0.15 4.23
C VAL A 21 -12.43 -0.32 3.51
N VAL A 22 -12.15 -1.62 3.59
CA VAL A 22 -11.08 -2.26 2.82
C VAL A 22 -11.71 -3.03 1.66
N ILE A 23 -11.38 -2.63 0.43
CA ILE A 23 -11.90 -3.21 -0.80
C ILE A 23 -10.83 -4.13 -1.42
N PRO A 24 -11.07 -5.46 -1.51
CA PRO A 24 -10.17 -6.37 -2.21
C PRO A 24 -10.23 -6.14 -3.73
N ASP A 25 -9.19 -6.54 -4.44
CA ASP A 25 -9.11 -6.53 -5.92
C ASP A 25 -9.45 -5.15 -6.52
N SER A 26 -8.99 -4.09 -5.85
CA SER A 26 -9.29 -2.69 -6.15
C SER A 26 -8.27 -2.01 -7.05
N VAL A 27 -7.36 -2.79 -7.66
CA VAL A 27 -6.31 -2.27 -8.53
C VAL A 27 -6.36 -3.01 -9.85
N ASP A 28 -6.51 -2.25 -10.94
CA ASP A 28 -6.43 -2.79 -12.29
C ASP A 28 -4.97 -2.89 -12.72
N PHE A 29 -4.64 -4.01 -13.39
CA PHE A 29 -3.29 -4.29 -13.88
C PHE A 29 -3.31 -4.48 -15.38
N TYR A 30 -2.62 -3.58 -16.09
CA TYR A 30 -2.49 -3.61 -17.53
C TYR A 30 -1.08 -4.04 -17.94
N THR A 31 -1.03 -4.89 -18.96
CA THR A 31 0.19 -5.31 -19.65
C THR A 31 0.05 -4.92 -21.13
N ASP A 32 1.16 -4.76 -21.84
CA ASP A 32 1.22 -4.61 -23.31
C ASP A 32 1.07 -3.19 -23.89
N GLY A 33 1.80 -2.22 -23.34
CA GLY A 33 2.13 -0.98 -24.07
C GLY A 33 0.97 -0.03 -24.35
N GLN A 34 -0.21 -0.28 -23.78
CA GLN A 34 -1.27 0.74 -23.65
C GLN A 34 -0.81 1.90 -22.74
N ALA A 35 0.10 1.60 -21.82
CA ALA A 35 0.81 2.58 -21.01
C ALA A 35 1.84 3.33 -21.86
N GLN A 36 1.73 4.66 -21.92
CA GLN A 36 2.61 5.50 -22.73
C GLN A 36 4.06 5.57 -22.20
N ILE A 37 4.32 5.10 -20.96
CA ILE A 37 5.56 5.37 -20.21
C ILE A 37 6.27 4.08 -19.73
N GLY A 38 5.64 2.91 -19.83
CA GLY A 38 6.22 1.63 -19.39
C GLY A 38 5.46 0.43 -19.90
N SER A 39 5.96 -0.76 -19.61
CA SER A 39 5.40 -2.01 -20.10
C SER A 39 4.30 -2.59 -19.20
N HIS A 40 4.18 -2.04 -17.99
CA HIS A 40 3.16 -2.36 -17.00
C HIS A 40 2.51 -1.08 -16.46
N GLN A 41 1.23 -1.16 -16.11
CA GLN A 41 0.48 -0.12 -15.40
C GLN A 41 -0.34 -0.73 -14.28
N LEU A 42 -0.31 -0.07 -13.12
CA LEU A 42 -1.21 -0.32 -12.01
C LEU A 42 -2.10 0.91 -11.84
N ALA A 43 -3.42 0.73 -12.01
CA ALA A 43 -4.41 1.79 -11.86
C ALA A 43 -5.16 1.60 -10.54
N VAL A 44 -5.09 2.61 -9.68
CA VAL A 44 -5.70 2.64 -8.35
C VAL A 44 -6.82 3.67 -8.36
N TYR A 45 -8.02 3.23 -8.03
CA TYR A 45 -9.17 4.11 -7.91
C TYR A 45 -9.07 4.94 -6.62
N GLN A 46 -9.17 6.26 -6.76
CA GLN A 46 -9.14 7.18 -5.63
C GLN A 46 -10.49 7.25 -4.91
N GLU A 47 -11.56 6.85 -5.58
CA GLU A 47 -12.87 6.69 -4.98
C GLU A 47 -13.46 5.34 -5.37
N SER A 48 -14.12 4.67 -4.43
CA SER A 48 -14.76 3.38 -4.68
C SER A 48 -15.88 3.38 -5.73
N THR A 49 -16.38 4.55 -6.14
CA THR A 49 -17.54 4.69 -7.04
C THR A 49 -17.26 5.45 -8.33
N LEU A 50 -16.08 6.07 -8.49
CA LEU A 50 -15.74 6.85 -9.68
C LEU A 50 -14.70 6.14 -10.54
N ASN A 51 -14.69 6.43 -11.84
CA ASN A 51 -13.69 5.95 -12.81
C ASN A 51 -12.37 6.78 -12.77
N ASP A 52 -12.18 7.55 -11.71
CA ASP A 52 -11.01 8.39 -11.52
C ASP A 52 -9.91 7.58 -10.83
N HIS A 53 -8.76 7.45 -11.49
CA HIS A 53 -7.71 6.53 -11.08
C HIS A 53 -6.31 7.11 -11.31
N THR A 54 -5.53 7.12 -10.24
CA THR A 54 -4.10 7.38 -10.36
C THR A 54 -3.40 6.12 -10.84
N SER A 55 -2.36 6.30 -11.65
CA SER A 55 -1.63 5.19 -12.26
C SER A 55 -0.15 5.20 -11.90
N PHE A 56 0.42 4.00 -11.75
CA PHE A 56 1.85 3.75 -11.67
C PHE A 56 2.33 2.93 -12.86
N PHE A 57 3.31 3.46 -13.56
CA PHE A 57 3.91 2.89 -14.76
C PHE A 57 5.32 2.41 -14.45
N PHE A 58 5.67 1.24 -14.95
CA PHE A 58 7.02 0.71 -14.80
C PHE A 58 7.33 -0.38 -15.83
N ASP A 59 8.62 -0.57 -16.07
CA ASP A 59 9.15 -1.74 -16.74
C ASP A 59 9.64 -2.74 -15.69
N SER A 60 9.58 -4.03 -16.03
CA SER A 60 10.19 -5.08 -15.23
C SER A 60 11.16 -5.90 -16.07
N GLU A 61 12.33 -6.16 -15.51
CA GLU A 61 13.37 -6.96 -16.15
C GLU A 61 14.10 -7.81 -15.10
N PHE A 62 14.95 -8.71 -15.57
CA PHE A 62 15.90 -9.43 -14.72
C PHE A 62 17.30 -8.92 -14.99
N ASP A 63 18.05 -8.64 -13.94
CA ASP A 63 19.48 -8.35 -14.07
C ASP A 63 20.18 -9.58 -14.66
N PRO A 64 20.93 -9.46 -15.78
CA PRO A 64 21.48 -10.61 -16.49
C PRO A 64 22.61 -11.33 -15.73
N LEU A 65 23.20 -10.69 -14.72
CA LEU A 65 24.31 -11.26 -13.95
C LEU A 65 23.81 -11.95 -12.68
N THR A 66 22.86 -11.33 -12.00
CA THR A 66 22.34 -11.80 -10.71
C THR A 66 21.02 -12.55 -10.82
N SER A 67 20.32 -12.39 -11.95
CA SER A 67 18.95 -12.86 -12.16
C SER A 67 17.96 -12.36 -11.10
N ILE A 68 18.27 -11.23 -10.47
CA ILE A 68 17.37 -10.57 -9.53
C ILE A 68 16.43 -9.66 -10.34
N PRO A 69 15.13 -9.62 -10.04
CA PRO A 69 14.22 -8.72 -10.73
C PRO A 69 14.50 -7.26 -10.39
N VAL A 70 14.37 -6.41 -11.42
CA VAL A 70 14.56 -4.97 -11.34
C VAL A 70 13.33 -4.28 -11.94
N LEU A 71 12.80 -3.29 -11.23
CA LEU A 71 11.81 -2.36 -11.75
C LEU A 71 12.52 -1.13 -12.32
N LYS A 72 12.11 -0.65 -13.49
CA LYS A 72 12.70 0.50 -14.20
C LYS A 72 11.64 1.44 -14.73
N ASN A 73 12.06 2.62 -15.20
CA ASN A 73 11.20 3.60 -15.86
C ASN A 73 9.95 3.91 -15.03
N LEU A 74 10.18 4.11 -13.73
CA LEU A 74 9.16 4.31 -12.72
C LEU A 74 8.51 5.69 -12.93
N GLY A 75 7.19 5.72 -13.10
CA GLY A 75 6.44 6.94 -13.34
C GLY A 75 5.02 6.89 -12.78
N VAL A 76 4.40 8.04 -12.55
CA VAL A 76 3.01 8.17 -12.11
C VAL A 76 2.25 9.15 -12.98
N ASN A 77 0.91 9.06 -13.01
CA ASN A 77 0.10 10.13 -13.60
C ASN A 77 0.21 11.42 -12.75
N LEU A 78 0.30 12.57 -13.42
CA LEU A 78 0.72 13.85 -12.83
C LEU A 78 -0.37 14.58 -12.05
N ASP A 79 -1.62 14.44 -12.50
CA ASP A 79 -2.81 15.15 -11.98
C ASP A 79 -3.27 14.63 -10.62
N GLU A 80 -3.11 13.34 -10.35
CA GLU A 80 -3.71 12.68 -9.20
C GLU A 80 -2.68 12.17 -8.18
N GLY A 81 -1.42 12.05 -8.59
CA GLY A 81 -0.21 11.83 -7.79
C GLY A 81 -0.34 10.77 -6.69
N SER A 82 0.14 9.56 -6.93
CA SER A 82 0.30 8.52 -5.90
C SER A 82 1.76 8.33 -5.49
N ASP A 83 1.95 7.90 -4.25
CA ASP A 83 3.26 7.47 -3.74
C ASP A 83 3.33 5.94 -3.73
N TRP A 84 4.40 5.37 -4.29
CA TRP A 84 4.58 3.93 -4.38
C TRP A 84 5.84 3.48 -3.66
N TYR A 85 5.76 2.33 -3.00
CA TYR A 85 6.78 1.82 -2.10
C TYR A 85 6.97 0.32 -2.27
N LEU A 86 8.21 -0.14 -2.10
CA LEU A 86 8.49 -1.57 -1.91
C LEU A 86 8.30 -1.91 -0.42
N VAL A 87 7.45 -2.91 -0.15
CA VAL A 87 6.98 -3.26 1.20
C VAL A 87 6.99 -4.78 1.41
N ARG A 88 6.94 -5.23 2.67
CA ARG A 88 6.87 -6.66 3.02
C ARG A 88 5.48 -7.04 3.50
N LYS A 89 5.12 -8.31 3.32
CA LYS A 89 3.90 -8.88 3.89
C LYS A 89 3.89 -8.71 5.41
N GLY A 90 2.76 -8.25 5.95
CA GLY A 90 2.57 -8.00 7.38
C GLY A 90 3.09 -6.65 7.87
N ASP A 91 3.76 -5.85 7.03
CA ASP A 91 4.12 -4.48 7.40
C ASP A 91 2.87 -3.66 7.70
N SER A 92 2.95 -2.79 8.71
CA SER A 92 1.93 -1.78 9.00
C SER A 92 2.19 -0.54 8.15
N PHE A 93 1.51 -0.47 7.01
CA PHE A 93 1.68 0.59 6.02
C PHE A 93 0.83 1.80 6.41
N THR A 94 1.46 2.73 7.14
CA THR A 94 0.84 3.91 7.77
C THR A 94 1.57 5.18 7.37
N PRO A 95 0.94 6.38 7.46
CA PRO A 95 1.62 7.64 7.19
C PRO A 95 2.84 7.87 8.09
N GLN A 96 2.77 7.47 9.36
CA GLN A 96 3.91 7.56 10.28
C GLN A 96 5.11 6.71 9.82
N ALA A 97 4.86 5.47 9.37
CA ALA A 97 5.91 4.58 8.88
C ALA A 97 6.51 5.06 7.55
N ILE A 98 5.69 5.66 6.68
CA ILE A 98 6.14 6.32 5.45
C ILE A 98 7.03 7.53 5.78
N ALA A 99 6.56 8.42 6.66
CA ALA A 99 7.27 9.63 7.06
C ALA A 99 8.62 9.33 7.74
N SER A 100 8.73 8.20 8.44
CA SER A 100 10.00 7.76 9.05
C SER A 100 10.95 7.07 8.06
N GLY A 101 10.60 6.95 6.77
CA GLY A 101 11.44 6.31 5.76
C GLY A 101 11.56 4.80 5.92
N THR A 102 10.56 4.14 6.51
CA THR A 102 10.57 2.68 6.75
C THR A 102 10.59 1.88 5.45
N PHE A 103 9.97 2.42 4.41
CA PHE A 103 9.79 1.74 3.12
C PHE A 103 10.64 2.40 2.03
N LEU A 104 11.12 1.58 1.08
CA LEU A 104 11.82 2.09 -0.09
C LEU A 104 10.79 2.74 -1.02
N ARG A 105 10.79 4.08 -1.10
CA ARG A 105 9.96 4.83 -2.04
C ARG A 105 10.47 4.63 -3.47
N LEU A 106 9.58 4.21 -4.36
CA LEU A 106 9.83 4.01 -5.78
C LEU A 106 9.60 5.31 -6.55
N VAL A 107 8.43 5.92 -6.37
CA VAL A 107 8.01 7.14 -7.06
C VAL A 107 6.98 7.90 -6.23
N GLY A 108 6.86 9.21 -6.48
CA GLY A 108 5.76 10.06 -6.02
C GLY A 108 6.08 11.56 -6.16
N PRO A 109 5.16 12.46 -5.77
CA PRO A 109 5.43 13.90 -5.74
C PRO A 109 6.56 14.23 -4.76
N GLY A 110 7.72 14.64 -5.27
CA GLY A 110 8.86 15.03 -4.47
C GLY A 110 10.20 14.89 -5.19
N PRO A 111 11.30 15.41 -4.59
CA PRO A 111 12.62 15.39 -5.22
C PRO A 111 13.29 14.01 -5.23
N THR A 112 12.73 13.03 -4.52
CA THR A 112 13.31 11.70 -4.34
C THR A 112 12.47 10.64 -5.07
N SER A 113 12.58 10.62 -6.38
CA SER A 113 12.13 9.50 -7.20
C SER A 113 13.36 8.75 -7.71
N ILE A 114 13.36 7.44 -7.55
CA ILE A 114 14.41 6.59 -8.13
C ILE A 114 13.99 6.16 -9.52
N THR A 115 14.95 6.02 -10.44
CA THR A 115 14.66 5.59 -11.82
C THR A 115 14.59 4.08 -11.97
N SER A 116 15.12 3.35 -10.99
CA SER A 116 15.15 1.89 -10.94
C SER A 116 15.27 1.37 -9.52
N ALA A 117 14.66 0.21 -9.25
CA ALA A 117 14.73 -0.49 -7.97
C ALA A 117 14.99 -1.98 -8.16
N THR A 118 16.07 -2.48 -7.56
CA THR A 118 16.33 -3.92 -7.45
C THR A 118 15.49 -4.50 -6.30
N ILE A 119 14.73 -5.56 -6.57
CA ILE A 119 13.90 -6.20 -5.54
C ILE A 119 14.76 -7.17 -4.75
N ASP A 120 15.28 -6.71 -3.62
CA ASP A 120 16.07 -7.54 -2.70
C ASP A 120 15.27 -8.78 -2.26
N PRO A 121 15.89 -9.97 -2.19
CA PRO A 121 15.18 -11.21 -1.81
C PRO A 121 14.48 -11.16 -0.44
N SER A 122 14.87 -10.26 0.46
CA SER A 122 14.17 -10.03 1.73
C SER A 122 12.76 -9.44 1.59
N TYR A 123 12.37 -8.98 0.39
CA TYR A 123 11.02 -8.52 0.07
C TYR A 123 10.12 -9.62 -0.51
N TRP A 124 10.66 -10.82 -0.75
CA TRP A 124 9.89 -11.89 -1.36
C TRP A 124 9.10 -12.65 -0.30
N SER A 125 7.82 -12.91 -0.60
CA SER A 125 6.87 -13.53 0.34
C SER A 125 7.19 -14.99 0.70
N ASN A 126 8.07 -15.65 -0.07
CA ASN A 126 8.37 -17.09 0.02
C ASN A 126 9.88 -17.41 -0.05
N TRP A 127 10.76 -16.47 0.31
CA TRP A 127 12.22 -16.63 0.20
C TRP A 127 12.95 -16.65 1.56
N PRO A 128 14.03 -17.44 1.71
CA PRO A 128 14.44 -18.55 0.87
C PRO A 128 13.54 -19.77 1.11
N ILE A 129 13.34 -20.61 0.09
CA ILE A 129 12.71 -21.93 0.31
C ILE A 129 13.76 -22.82 0.99
N PRO A 130 13.57 -23.27 2.25
CA PRO A 130 14.57 -24.07 2.94
C PRO A 130 14.87 -25.35 2.15
N GLY A 131 16.15 -25.59 1.85
CA GLY A 131 16.61 -26.81 1.16
C GLY A 131 16.53 -26.77 -0.37
N VAL A 132 16.17 -25.64 -0.97
CA VAL A 132 16.28 -25.43 -2.42
C VAL A 132 17.52 -24.56 -2.68
N ASP A 133 18.46 -25.08 -3.46
CA ASP A 133 19.61 -24.32 -3.94
C ASP A 133 19.07 -23.08 -4.69
N PRO A 134 19.51 -21.85 -4.38
CA PRO A 134 18.99 -20.62 -5.02
C PRO A 134 19.12 -20.61 -6.55
N PHE A 135 19.85 -21.58 -7.13
CA PHE A 135 20.00 -21.78 -8.56
C PHE A 135 19.87 -23.27 -8.94
N PRO A 136 19.24 -23.62 -10.09
CA PRO A 136 18.68 -22.74 -11.12
C PRO A 136 17.20 -22.38 -10.87
N LEU A 137 16.82 -21.23 -11.40
CA LEU A 137 15.61 -20.44 -11.13
C LEU A 137 14.26 -21.06 -11.59
N GLN A 138 14.15 -22.39 -11.67
CA GLN A 138 13.07 -23.06 -12.41
C GLN A 138 11.71 -23.09 -11.70
N ASN A 139 11.63 -22.84 -10.38
CA ASN A 139 10.39 -22.95 -9.60
C ASN A 139 9.89 -21.61 -9.03
N TRP A 140 10.22 -20.49 -9.67
CA TRP A 140 10.02 -19.15 -9.10
C TRP A 140 8.56 -18.72 -9.17
N GLN A 141 7.79 -19.13 -8.15
CA GLN A 141 6.54 -18.49 -7.75
C GLN A 141 6.81 -17.44 -6.66
N THR A 142 7.86 -16.63 -6.85
CA THR A 142 8.20 -15.57 -5.90
C THR A 142 7.35 -14.33 -6.19
N SER A 143 6.59 -13.90 -5.18
CA SER A 143 5.84 -12.66 -5.23
C SER A 143 6.46 -11.61 -4.32
N PHE A 144 6.19 -10.34 -4.65
CA PHE A 144 6.57 -9.18 -3.86
C PHE A 144 5.36 -8.25 -3.75
N TYR A 145 5.40 -7.37 -2.74
CA TYR A 145 4.34 -6.41 -2.50
C TYR A 145 4.81 -5.00 -2.85
N LEU A 146 3.93 -4.24 -3.50
CA LEU A 146 4.06 -2.79 -3.58
C LEU A 146 2.96 -2.16 -2.73
N GLY A 147 3.32 -1.21 -1.87
CA GLY A 147 2.39 -0.38 -1.12
C GLY A 147 2.18 0.93 -1.86
N PHE A 148 0.97 1.47 -1.80
CA PHE A 148 0.65 2.77 -2.36
C PHE A 148 -0.12 3.65 -1.39
N ALA A 149 0.13 4.96 -1.46
CA ALA A 149 -0.61 5.98 -0.73
C ALA A 149 -1.09 7.05 -1.71
N THR A 150 -2.37 7.38 -1.66
CA THR A 150 -3.00 8.42 -2.50
C THR A 150 -4.04 9.19 -1.67
N SER A 151 -4.64 10.21 -2.28
CA SER A 151 -5.72 11.01 -1.72
C SER A 151 -6.78 11.26 -2.79
N LEU A 152 -7.94 11.81 -2.43
CA LEU A 152 -8.90 12.33 -3.41
C LEU A 152 -8.29 13.53 -4.16
N GLY A 153 -8.26 13.45 -5.49
CA GLY A 153 -7.55 14.39 -6.36
C GLY A 153 -8.26 15.73 -6.54
N PHE A 154 -8.15 16.65 -5.58
CA PHE A 154 -8.49 18.07 -5.81
C PHE A 154 -7.56 19.00 -5.04
N GLU A 155 -6.91 19.91 -5.78
CA GLU A 155 -6.05 21.04 -5.42
C GLU A 155 -5.20 20.91 -4.12
N ASP A 156 -3.87 20.85 -4.31
CA ASP A 156 -2.79 20.90 -3.29
C ASP A 156 -2.30 19.58 -2.66
N PHE A 157 -2.63 18.41 -3.24
CA PHE A 157 -2.20 17.08 -2.75
C PHE A 157 -2.33 16.95 -1.22
N PRO A 158 -3.57 16.81 -0.71
CA PRO A 158 -3.83 16.73 0.73
C PRO A 158 -3.11 15.55 1.41
N GLU A 159 -3.22 15.50 2.73
CA GLU A 159 -2.79 14.35 3.53
C GLU A 159 -3.34 13.04 2.92
N ARG A 160 -2.48 12.04 2.79
CA ARG A 160 -2.87 10.74 2.22
C ARG A 160 -3.83 10.05 3.18
N ASP A 161 -4.99 9.66 2.67
CA ASP A 161 -6.05 8.98 3.40
C ASP A 161 -6.47 7.66 2.76
N ILE A 162 -5.90 7.35 1.58
CA ILE A 162 -6.13 6.11 0.85
C ILE A 162 -4.83 5.33 0.80
N TYR A 163 -4.87 4.10 1.33
CA TYR A 163 -3.71 3.23 1.45
C TYR A 163 -4.01 1.86 0.90
N GLY A 164 -3.07 1.28 0.16
CA GLY A 164 -3.30 -0.06 -0.35
C GLY A 164 -2.02 -0.80 -0.68
N TRP A 165 -2.22 -2.00 -1.20
CA TRP A 165 -1.14 -2.86 -1.65
C TRP A 165 -1.54 -3.67 -2.87
N VAL A 166 -0.53 -4.07 -3.64
CA VAL A 166 -0.63 -5.05 -4.72
C VAL A 166 0.40 -6.14 -4.51
N GLU A 167 0.03 -7.37 -4.82
CA GLU A 167 0.94 -8.51 -4.86
C GLU A 167 1.24 -8.88 -6.30
N LEU A 168 2.49 -8.79 -6.70
CA LEU A 168 2.96 -9.10 -8.05
C LEU A 168 3.84 -10.34 -8.01
N GLN A 169 3.69 -11.21 -9.00
CA GLN A 169 4.54 -12.39 -9.16
C GLN A 169 5.19 -12.43 -10.53
N PHE A 170 6.48 -12.79 -10.53
CA PHE A 170 7.20 -13.07 -11.77
C PHE A 170 6.88 -14.46 -12.32
N TYR A 171 6.73 -14.57 -13.64
CA TYR A 171 6.66 -15.88 -14.29
C TYR A 171 8.06 -16.51 -14.46
N PRO A 172 8.22 -17.82 -14.18
CA PRO A 172 9.48 -18.52 -14.43
C PRO A 172 9.75 -18.66 -15.94
N TYR A 173 11.03 -18.60 -16.31
CA TYR A 173 11.55 -18.96 -17.64
C TYR A 173 11.65 -20.49 -17.76
N PRO A 174 11.47 -21.13 -18.94
CA PRO A 174 11.33 -20.61 -20.29
C PRO A 174 9.94 -20.89 -20.88
N PHE A 175 9.06 -19.89 -20.92
CA PHE A 175 7.90 -19.95 -21.81
C PHE A 175 8.23 -19.16 -23.08
N PRO A 176 8.69 -19.82 -24.16
CA PRO A 176 9.13 -19.16 -25.40
C PRO A 176 8.00 -18.41 -26.14
N SER A 177 6.78 -18.45 -25.64
CA SER A 177 5.59 -17.82 -26.24
C SER A 177 5.03 -16.65 -25.44
N LEU A 178 5.61 -16.27 -24.30
CA LEU A 178 5.14 -15.12 -23.54
C LEU A 178 5.95 -13.85 -23.88
N PRO A 179 5.29 -12.68 -24.01
CA PRO A 179 5.97 -11.41 -24.21
C PRO A 179 6.95 -11.10 -23.06
N PRO A 180 7.90 -10.18 -23.25
CA PRO A 180 8.92 -9.83 -22.25
C PRO A 180 8.36 -9.32 -20.90
N ASN A 181 7.05 -9.04 -20.81
CA ASN A 181 6.34 -8.55 -19.62
C ASN A 181 5.90 -9.71 -18.72
N ARG A 182 6.77 -10.10 -17.77
CA ARG A 182 6.65 -11.33 -16.98
C ARG A 182 6.02 -11.13 -15.61
N LEU A 183 4.99 -10.31 -15.49
CA LEU A 183 4.31 -10.08 -14.21
C LEU A 183 2.85 -10.50 -14.26
N ARG A 184 2.37 -11.05 -13.15
CA ARG A 184 0.94 -11.22 -12.88
C ARG A 184 0.56 -10.56 -11.56
N LEU A 185 -0.60 -9.92 -11.55
CA LEU A 185 -1.26 -9.50 -10.32
C LEU A 185 -1.86 -10.73 -9.63
N LEU A 186 -1.47 -10.97 -8.38
CA LEU A 186 -2.02 -12.05 -7.55
C LEU A 186 -3.18 -11.58 -6.68
N GLY A 187 -3.16 -10.32 -6.27
CA GLY A 187 -4.21 -9.71 -5.45
C GLY A 187 -3.86 -8.27 -5.11
N SER A 188 -4.86 -7.55 -4.63
CA SER A 188 -4.71 -6.18 -4.15
C SER A 188 -5.75 -5.85 -3.09
N ALA A 189 -5.50 -4.79 -2.31
CA ALA A 189 -6.50 -4.23 -1.44
C ALA A 189 -6.26 -2.74 -1.22
N THR A 190 -7.35 -2.00 -1.02
CA THR A 190 -7.33 -0.56 -0.76
C THR A 190 -8.20 -0.26 0.46
N ALA A 191 -7.64 0.45 1.43
CA ALA A 191 -8.31 1.03 2.58
C ALA A 191 -8.58 2.51 2.30
N PHE A 192 -9.86 2.88 2.23
CA PHE A 192 -10.30 4.28 2.07
C PHE A 192 -10.55 4.91 3.44
N ASP A 193 -10.28 6.20 3.55
CA ASP A 193 -10.45 7.00 4.77
C ASP A 193 -9.79 6.31 5.99
N SER A 194 -8.53 5.93 5.84
CA SER A 194 -7.82 5.09 6.81
C SER A 194 -6.50 5.70 7.29
N GLY A 195 -6.14 5.45 8.55
CA GLY A 195 -4.77 5.62 9.04
C GLY A 195 -3.75 4.61 8.50
N GLY A 196 -4.14 3.65 7.65
CA GLY A 196 -3.21 2.74 6.97
C GLY A 196 -3.76 1.33 6.74
N ILE A 197 -2.94 0.46 6.14
CA ILE A 197 -3.30 -0.94 5.84
C ILE A 197 -2.19 -1.91 6.24
N VAL A 198 -2.54 -3.13 6.64
CA VAL A 198 -1.58 -4.21 6.85
C VAL A 198 -1.34 -4.94 5.52
N ILE A 199 -0.10 -4.91 5.04
CA ILE A 199 0.28 -5.45 3.72
C ILE A 199 -0.03 -6.94 3.59
N GLY A 200 -0.67 -7.33 2.49
CA GLY A 200 -1.06 -8.71 2.21
C GLY A 200 -2.23 -9.21 3.05
N SER A 201 -3.06 -8.29 3.56
CA SER A 201 -4.29 -8.58 4.31
C SER A 201 -5.42 -7.63 3.94
N LEU A 202 -6.65 -7.94 4.37
CA LEU A 202 -7.82 -7.05 4.28
C LEU A 202 -8.05 -6.26 5.58
N GLN A 203 -7.02 -6.11 6.41
CA GLN A 203 -7.09 -5.43 7.69
C GLN A 203 -6.53 -4.01 7.56
N ALA A 204 -7.37 -3.01 7.81
CA ALA A 204 -6.91 -1.65 8.06
C ALA A 204 -6.11 -1.58 9.36
N VAL A 205 -5.10 -0.71 9.41
CA VAL A 205 -4.38 -0.45 10.66
C VAL A 205 -5.34 0.28 11.60
N PRO A 206 -5.60 -0.25 12.81
CA PRO A 206 -6.50 0.41 13.74
C PRO A 206 -5.99 1.81 14.07
N GLU A 207 -6.84 2.81 13.92
CA GLU A 207 -6.54 4.12 14.46
C GLU A 207 -6.41 4.02 15.99
N PRO A 208 -5.50 4.79 16.61
CA PRO A 208 -5.42 4.86 18.07
C PRO A 208 -6.81 5.19 18.59
N SER A 209 -7.42 4.27 19.33
CA SER A 209 -8.86 4.35 19.60
C SER A 209 -9.22 5.72 20.19
N SER A 210 -9.97 6.50 19.43
CA SER A 210 -10.51 7.79 19.87
C SER A 210 -11.29 7.63 21.18
N LEU A 211 -11.81 6.42 21.41
CA LEU A 211 -12.39 5.95 22.65
C LEU A 211 -11.45 5.95 23.87
N LEU A 212 -10.23 5.45 23.73
CA LEU A 212 -9.26 5.48 24.83
C LEU A 212 -8.87 6.93 25.15
N ILE A 213 -8.65 7.75 24.13
CA ILE A 213 -8.35 9.18 24.30
C ILE A 213 -9.53 9.88 25.00
N ALA A 214 -10.75 9.63 24.55
CA ALA A 214 -11.96 10.15 25.18
C ALA A 214 -12.06 9.67 26.64
N ALA A 215 -11.87 8.38 26.90
CA ALA A 215 -11.92 7.81 28.24
C ALA A 215 -10.87 8.43 29.17
N MET A 216 -9.64 8.63 28.70
CA MET A 216 -8.59 9.31 29.47
C MET A 216 -8.97 10.78 29.75
N GLY A 217 -9.53 11.49 28.77
CA GLY A 217 -10.01 12.86 28.94
C GLY A 217 -11.12 12.97 30.00
N LEU A 218 -12.02 11.98 30.05
CA LEU A 218 -13.06 11.90 31.07
C LEU A 218 -12.50 11.60 32.46
N LEU A 219 -11.55 10.66 32.55
CA LEU A 219 -10.88 10.34 33.81
C LEU A 219 -10.15 11.56 34.36
N ALA A 220 -9.43 12.31 33.51
CA ALA A 220 -8.78 13.55 33.89
C ALA A 220 -9.78 14.60 34.41
N CYS A 221 -10.91 14.78 33.72
CA CYS A 221 -12.00 15.65 34.18
C CYS A 221 -12.59 15.21 35.53
N GLY A 222 -12.75 13.90 35.73
CA GLY A 222 -13.24 13.32 36.98
C GLY A 222 -12.31 13.54 38.17
N CYS A 223 -11.00 13.35 37.97
CA CYS A 223 -9.97 13.54 38.99
C CYS A 223 -9.82 15.02 39.39
N ARG A 224 -9.92 15.95 38.45
CA ARG A 224 -9.84 17.41 38.73
C ARG A 224 -10.96 17.89 39.64
N ARG A 225 -12.13 17.24 39.62
CA ARG A 225 -13.30 17.63 40.41
C ARG A 225 -13.24 17.21 41.87
N ARG A 226 -12.29 16.34 42.27
CA ARG A 226 -12.09 15.93 43.66
C ARG A 226 -11.07 16.77 44.43
N THR A 227 -10.32 17.62 43.72
CA THR A 227 -9.24 18.43 44.29
C THR A 227 -9.59 19.92 44.44
N ALA A 228 -10.79 20.32 43.99
CA ALA A 228 -11.39 21.63 44.19
C ALA A 228 -12.63 21.51 45.08
#